data_AF-A0A8H6BSN5-F1
#
_entry.id   AF-A0A8H6BSN5-F1
#
_cell.length_a   1.000
_cell.length_b   1.000
_cell.length_c   1.000
_cell.angle_alpha   90.00
_cell.angle_beta   90.00
_cell.angle_gamma   90.00
#
_symmetry.space_group_name_H-M   'P 1'
#
loop_
_entity.id
_entity.type
_entity.pdbx_description
1 polymer ?
#
loop_
_entity_poly.entity_id
_entity_poly.type
_entity_poly.pdbx_seq_one_letter_code
_entity_poly.pdbx_strand_id
1 'polypeptide(L)'
;MSKLEQQTPSYKNILPNTYVPYLGHKVLYNILDRLSKNSILQFIILWTKLKNTQPKPPSKYTQHGFNKKITKEVSEFRKLINRTPKRKLIDKIIFEYWTQGLNLLQISQIDCQLIVDKSNSAQSWIYSTVKDMHDKIVPISINPREFLNNLVKNLSSLYLSYIYICKHPKLPIILIRIQVFDLNGMDITEKPHIISHKAYFFGIFVNSPHVVHSINNDAMVHG
;
A
#
# COMPACT_ATOMS: atom_id res chain seq x y z
N MET A 1 -25.10 -17.02 5.80
CA MET A 1 -23.62 -17.01 5.96
C MET A 1 -23.21 -15.66 6.53
N SER A 2 -22.28 -15.69 7.48
CA SER A 2 -22.30 -14.93 8.73
C SER A 2 -22.05 -13.42 8.64
N LYS A 3 -22.87 -12.69 9.41
CA LYS A 3 -22.70 -11.31 9.87
C LYS A 3 -21.30 -11.09 10.49
N LEU A 4 -20.39 -10.47 9.74
CA LEU A 4 -19.12 -9.94 10.23
C LEU A 4 -18.74 -8.65 9.46
N GLU A 5 -19.74 -7.85 9.08
CA GLU A 5 -19.54 -6.42 8.83
C GLU A 5 -19.60 -5.71 10.19
N GLN A 6 -18.56 -5.90 11.00
CA GLN A 6 -18.37 -5.07 12.18
C GLN A 6 -18.03 -3.66 11.68
N GLN A 7 -18.93 -2.72 11.94
CA GLN A 7 -18.78 -1.30 11.69
C GLN A 7 -17.42 -0.83 12.24
N THR A 8 -16.46 -0.63 11.34
CA THR A 8 -15.25 0.12 11.67
C THR A 8 -15.67 1.54 12.06
N PRO A 9 -15.24 2.07 13.22
CA PRO A 9 -15.46 3.47 13.54
C PRO A 9 -14.97 4.35 12.37
N SER A 10 -15.84 5.24 11.90
CA SER A 10 -15.52 6.16 10.81
C SER A 10 -14.64 7.28 11.36
N TYR A 11 -13.32 7.14 11.21
CA TYR A 11 -12.38 8.19 11.57
C TYR A 11 -12.32 9.21 10.43
N LYS A 12 -12.59 10.48 10.73
CA LYS A 12 -12.71 11.57 9.73
C LYS A 12 -11.44 11.78 8.89
N ASN A 13 -10.26 11.50 9.45
CA ASN A 13 -8.96 11.79 8.84
C ASN A 13 -8.23 10.53 8.35
N ILE A 14 -8.96 9.49 7.97
CA ILE A 14 -8.39 8.30 7.32
C ILE A 14 -8.89 8.23 5.89
N LEU A 15 -7.94 8.22 4.95
CA LEU A 15 -8.28 8.02 3.55
C LEU A 15 -8.73 6.57 3.31
N PRO A 16 -9.76 6.35 2.47
CA PRO A 16 -10.21 5.00 2.17
C PRO A 16 -9.25 4.28 1.20
N ASN A 17 -9.31 2.94 1.20
CA ASN A 17 -8.60 2.09 0.25
C ASN A 17 -8.81 2.49 -1.22
N THR A 18 -9.99 3.04 -1.53
CA THR A 18 -10.42 3.43 -2.87
C THR A 18 -9.95 4.83 -3.29
N TYR A 19 -9.33 5.61 -2.38
CA TYR A 19 -8.80 6.92 -2.73
C TYR A 19 -7.67 6.78 -3.74
N VAL A 20 -7.75 7.55 -4.83
CA VAL A 20 -6.73 7.60 -5.88
C VAL A 20 -5.97 8.91 -5.74
N PRO A 21 -4.70 8.87 -5.27
CA PRO A 21 -3.88 10.08 -5.24
C PRO A 21 -3.59 10.56 -6.66
N TYR A 22 -3.45 11.87 -6.82
CA TYR A 22 -3.08 12.47 -8.09
C TYR A 22 -1.58 12.24 -8.36
N LEU A 23 -1.27 11.17 -9.08
CA LEU A 23 0.09 10.81 -9.47
C LEU A 23 0.20 10.84 -11.00
N GLY A 24 1.16 11.59 -11.52
CA GLY A 24 1.44 11.60 -12.96
C GLY A 24 1.89 10.22 -13.48
N HIS A 25 1.65 9.94 -14.76
CA HIS A 25 1.98 8.65 -15.37
C HIS A 25 3.45 8.26 -15.22
N LYS A 26 4.38 9.24 -15.25
CA LYS A 26 5.81 9.00 -15.01
C LYS A 26 6.08 8.44 -13.61
N VAL A 27 5.39 8.96 -12.59
CA VAL A 27 5.53 8.49 -11.20
C VAL A 27 4.95 7.08 -11.06
N LEU A 28 3.76 6.83 -11.61
CA LEU A 28 3.15 5.49 -11.64
C LEU A 28 4.03 4.47 -12.36
N TYR A 29 4.64 4.88 -13.49
CA TYR A 29 5.59 4.04 -14.21
C TYR A 29 6.78 3.68 -13.33
N ASN A 30 7.42 4.67 -12.69
CA ASN A 30 8.56 4.44 -11.80
C ASN A 30 8.19 3.52 -10.62
N ILE A 31 6.99 3.66 -10.05
CA ILE A 31 6.51 2.79 -8.97
C ILE A 31 6.43 1.34 -9.45
N LEU A 32 5.78 1.10 -10.59
CA LEU A 32 5.57 -0.23 -11.17
C LEU A 32 6.86 -0.84 -11.73
N ASP A 33 7.78 -0.03 -12.23
CA ASP A 33 9.05 -0.49 -12.78
C ASP A 33 10.03 -0.99 -11.71
N ARG A 34 9.71 -0.83 -10.42
CA ARG A 34 10.49 -1.50 -9.35
C ARG A 34 10.12 -2.98 -9.21
N LEU A 35 8.94 -3.39 -9.67
CA LEU A 35 8.44 -4.76 -9.51
C LEU A 35 9.05 -5.70 -10.56
N SER A 36 9.11 -6.99 -10.24
CA SER A 36 9.39 -8.02 -11.26
C SER A 36 8.22 -8.14 -12.25
N LYS A 37 8.46 -8.65 -13.47
CA LYS A 37 7.37 -8.93 -14.43
C LYS A 37 6.32 -9.87 -13.85
N ASN A 38 6.75 -10.86 -13.06
CA ASN A 38 5.85 -11.81 -12.41
C ASN A 38 4.96 -11.12 -11.37
N SER A 39 5.53 -10.26 -10.53
CA SER A 39 4.79 -9.50 -9.51
C SER A 39 3.74 -8.59 -10.16
N ILE A 40 4.09 -7.92 -11.26
CA ILE A 40 3.15 -7.12 -12.06
C ILE A 40 1.96 -7.97 -12.52
N LEU A 41 2.19 -9.13 -13.14
CA LEU A 41 1.09 -10.00 -13.61
C LEU A 41 0.22 -10.51 -12.46
N GLN A 42 0.82 -10.86 -11.32
CA GLN A 42 0.07 -11.27 -10.14
C GLN A 42 -0.80 -10.15 -9.59
N PHE A 43 -0.29 -8.91 -9.57
CA PHE A 43 -1.09 -7.76 -9.15
C PHE A 43 -2.26 -7.48 -10.08
N ILE A 44 -2.09 -7.58 -11.40
CA ILE A 44 -3.21 -7.42 -12.32
C ILE A 44 -4.32 -8.44 -12.02
N ILE A 45 -3.97 -9.70 -11.77
CA ILE A 45 -4.95 -10.76 -11.40
C ILE A 45 -5.56 -10.49 -10.02
N LEU A 46 -4.77 -10.07 -9.04
CA LEU A 46 -5.25 -9.76 -7.70
C LEU A 46 -6.26 -8.62 -7.75
N TRP A 47 -5.94 -7.56 -8.48
CA TRP A 47 -6.74 -6.34 -8.48
C TRP A 47 -8.06 -6.47 -9.20
N THR A 48 -8.20 -7.41 -10.14
CA THR A 48 -9.51 -7.75 -10.72
C THR A 48 -10.43 -8.51 -9.76
N LYS A 49 -9.88 -9.16 -8.73
CA LYS A 49 -10.64 -9.94 -7.74
C LYS A 49 -11.13 -9.10 -6.56
N LEU A 50 -10.35 -8.10 -6.13
CA LEU A 50 -10.69 -7.28 -4.97
C LEU A 50 -11.60 -6.12 -5.37
N LYS A 51 -12.77 -5.99 -4.74
CA LYS A 51 -13.77 -4.95 -5.01
C LYS A 51 -13.18 -3.53 -5.03
N ASN A 52 -12.27 -3.23 -4.11
CA ASN A 52 -11.70 -1.89 -3.94
C ASN A 52 -10.63 -1.54 -4.97
N THR A 53 -10.13 -2.49 -5.76
CA THR A 53 -9.03 -2.27 -6.72
C THR A 53 -9.45 -2.60 -8.15
N GLN A 54 -10.71 -2.96 -8.36
CA GLN A 54 -11.20 -3.32 -9.67
C GLN A 54 -11.07 -2.14 -10.63
N PRO A 55 -10.64 -2.39 -11.88
CA PRO A 55 -10.54 -1.35 -12.88
C PRO A 55 -11.95 -0.89 -13.29
N LYS A 56 -12.12 0.41 -13.54
CA LYS A 56 -13.39 0.95 -14.02
C LYS A 56 -13.62 0.47 -15.46
N PRO A 57 -14.70 -0.26 -15.75
CA PRO A 57 -14.95 -0.79 -17.08
C PRO A 57 -15.30 0.34 -18.05
N PRO A 58 -14.81 0.30 -19.30
CA PRO A 58 -15.34 1.12 -20.38
C PRO A 58 -16.84 0.81 -20.61
N SER A 59 -17.60 1.77 -21.15
CA SER A 59 -19.07 1.65 -21.33
C SER A 59 -19.53 0.40 -22.08
N LYS A 60 -18.67 -0.18 -22.92
CA LYS A 60 -18.93 -1.41 -23.70
C LYS A 60 -18.78 -2.72 -22.90
N TYR A 61 -18.33 -2.68 -21.65
CA TYR A 61 -18.12 -3.87 -20.83
C TYR A 61 -18.88 -3.79 -19.50
N THR A 62 -19.39 -4.93 -19.05
CA THR A 62 -19.73 -5.11 -17.64
C THR A 62 -18.45 -5.25 -16.82
N GLN A 63 -18.50 -4.98 -15.50
CA GLN A 63 -17.34 -5.17 -14.61
C GLN A 63 -16.77 -6.59 -14.72
N HIS A 64 -17.65 -7.60 -14.68
CA HIS A 64 -17.24 -9.00 -14.81
C HIS A 64 -16.62 -9.30 -16.19
N GLY A 65 -17.24 -8.80 -17.27
CA GLY A 65 -16.73 -8.97 -18.62
C GLY A 65 -15.34 -8.35 -18.80
N PHE A 66 -15.13 -7.15 -18.26
CA PHE A 66 -13.85 -6.46 -18.32
C PHE A 66 -12.76 -7.19 -17.51
N ASN A 67 -13.07 -7.62 -16.29
CA ASN A 67 -12.15 -8.40 -15.46
C ASN A 67 -11.77 -9.74 -16.13
N LYS A 68 -12.71 -10.41 -16.79
CA LYS A 68 -12.47 -11.65 -17.54
C LYS A 68 -11.56 -11.40 -18.75
N LYS A 69 -11.77 -10.29 -19.49
CA LYS A 69 -10.90 -9.87 -20.59
C LYS A 69 -9.45 -9.67 -20.10
N ILE A 70 -9.27 -8.89 -19.04
CA ILE A 70 -7.95 -8.62 -18.45
C ILE A 70 -7.27 -9.92 -18.02
N THR A 71 -8.00 -10.79 -17.32
CA THR A 71 -7.43 -12.07 -16.84
C THR A 71 -7.01 -12.99 -17.99
N LYS A 72 -7.74 -12.98 -19.11
CA LYS A 72 -7.37 -13.71 -20.33
C LYS A 72 -6.10 -13.15 -20.95
N GLU A 73 -6.00 -11.83 -21.13
CA GLU A 73 -4.80 -11.16 -21.65
C GLU A 73 -3.57 -11.44 -20.77
N VAL A 74 -3.72 -11.40 -19.45
CA VAL A 74 -2.64 -11.74 -18.51
C VAL A 74 -2.18 -13.18 -18.67
N SER A 75 -3.09 -14.13 -18.91
CA SER A 75 -2.72 -15.53 -19.17
C SER A 75 -1.83 -15.67 -20.42
N GLU A 76 -2.14 -14.91 -21.47
CA GLU A 76 -1.33 -14.85 -22.69
C GLU A 76 0.05 -14.22 -22.43
N PHE A 77 0.10 -13.11 -21.69
CA PHE A 77 1.38 -12.50 -21.27
C PHE A 77 2.23 -13.43 -20.41
N ARG A 78 1.61 -14.24 -19.55
CA ARG A 78 2.33 -15.20 -18.71
C ARG A 78 3.00 -16.29 -19.53
N LYS A 79 2.37 -16.76 -20.61
CA LYS A 79 2.97 -17.73 -21.56
C LYS A 79 4.16 -17.12 -22.30
N LEU A 80 4.12 -15.82 -22.58
CA LEU A 80 5.12 -15.09 -23.35
C LEU A 80 5.98 -14.16 -22.47
N ILE A 81 6.15 -14.46 -21.18
CA ILE A 81 6.71 -13.52 -20.19
C ILE A 81 8.15 -13.08 -20.50
N ASN A 82 8.95 -14.01 -21.05
CA ASN A 82 10.34 -13.74 -21.42
C ASN A 82 10.42 -12.82 -22.65
N ARG A 83 9.48 -12.94 -23.59
CA ARG A 83 9.42 -12.14 -24.82
C ARG A 83 8.70 -10.80 -24.63
N THR A 84 7.80 -10.72 -23.66
CA THR A 84 7.00 -9.52 -23.42
C THR A 84 7.85 -8.46 -22.71
N PRO A 85 8.06 -7.27 -23.30
CA PRO A 85 8.76 -6.19 -22.62
C PRO A 85 8.00 -5.75 -21.37
N LYS A 86 8.72 -5.47 -20.28
CA LYS A 86 8.09 -5.04 -19.02
C LYS A 86 7.28 -3.75 -19.17
N ARG A 87 7.82 -2.79 -19.94
CA ARG A 87 7.15 -1.55 -20.32
C ARG A 87 5.74 -1.80 -20.87
N LYS A 88 5.57 -2.80 -21.74
CA LYS A 88 4.25 -3.16 -22.31
C LYS A 88 3.25 -3.56 -21.22
N LEU A 89 3.68 -4.26 -20.17
CA LEU A 89 2.81 -4.63 -19.05
C LEU A 89 2.42 -3.42 -18.21
N ILE A 90 3.36 -2.50 -17.98
CA ILE A 90 3.13 -1.25 -17.23
C ILE A 90 2.17 -0.34 -18.02
N ASP A 91 2.39 -0.20 -19.33
CA ASP A 91 1.55 0.62 -20.20
C ASP A 91 0.11 0.10 -20.21
N LYS A 92 -0.10 -1.23 -20.21
CA LYS A 92 -1.44 -1.82 -20.03
C LYS A 92 -2.11 -1.38 -18.72
N ILE A 93 -1.38 -1.36 -17.61
CA ILE A 93 -1.90 -0.92 -16.32
C ILE A 93 -2.31 0.54 -16.37
N ILE A 94 -1.42 1.42 -16.83
CA ILE A 94 -1.60 2.88 -16.76
C ILE A 94 -2.62 3.37 -17.79
N PHE A 95 -2.58 2.86 -19.03
CA PHE A 95 -3.33 3.44 -20.14
C PHE A 95 -4.58 2.64 -20.54
N GLU A 96 -4.74 1.38 -20.10
CA GLU A 96 -5.88 0.56 -20.50
C GLU A 96 -6.73 0.05 -19.34
N TYR A 97 -6.09 -0.44 -18.27
CA TYR A 97 -6.79 -1.09 -17.17
C TYR A 97 -7.17 -0.11 -16.05
N TRP A 98 -6.22 0.67 -15.54
CA TRP A 98 -6.40 1.64 -14.44
C TRP A 98 -6.09 3.07 -14.90
N THR A 99 -6.84 3.54 -15.90
CA THR A 99 -6.66 4.87 -16.53
C THR A 99 -6.83 6.05 -15.60
N GLN A 100 -7.50 5.86 -14.46
CA GLN A 100 -7.70 6.89 -13.44
C GLN A 100 -6.54 6.96 -12.44
N GLY A 101 -5.55 6.07 -12.55
CA GLY A 101 -4.48 5.90 -11.57
C GLY A 101 -4.70 4.70 -10.65
N LEU A 102 -3.72 4.46 -9.78
CA LEU A 102 -3.76 3.40 -8.78
C LEU A 102 -4.20 3.98 -7.44
N ASN A 103 -5.10 3.28 -6.74
CA ASN A 103 -5.54 3.71 -5.41
C ASN A 103 -4.52 3.37 -4.31
N LEU A 104 -4.73 3.92 -3.10
CA LEU A 104 -3.83 3.73 -1.97
C LEU A 104 -3.63 2.26 -1.57
N LEU A 105 -4.65 1.42 -1.73
CA LEU A 105 -4.52 -0.01 -1.48
C LEU A 105 -3.56 -0.66 -2.48
N GLN A 106 -3.70 -0.35 -3.77
CA GLN A 106 -2.80 -0.85 -4.81
C GLN A 106 -1.37 -0.37 -4.60
N ILE A 107 -1.17 0.92 -4.34
CA ILE A 107 0.17 1.50 -4.08
C ILE A 107 0.81 0.84 -2.86
N SER A 108 0.04 0.64 -1.79
CA SER A 108 0.56 0.02 -0.56
C SER A 108 0.90 -1.45 -0.73
N GLN A 109 0.11 -2.18 -1.54
CA GLN A 109 0.42 -3.56 -1.92
C GLN A 109 1.73 -3.64 -2.71
N ILE A 110 1.97 -2.72 -3.65
CA ILE A 110 3.23 -2.64 -4.40
C ILE A 110 4.39 -2.40 -3.44
N ASP A 111 4.30 -1.39 -2.58
CA ASP A 111 5.37 -1.05 -1.64
C ASP A 111 5.70 -2.22 -0.70
N CYS A 112 4.69 -2.90 -0.16
CA CYS A 112 4.90 -4.08 0.67
C CYS A 112 5.52 -5.25 -0.12
N GLN A 113 5.13 -5.45 -1.38
CA GLN A 113 5.73 -6.49 -2.22
C GLN A 113 7.20 -6.18 -2.54
N LEU A 114 7.58 -4.90 -2.68
CA LEU A 114 8.98 -4.51 -2.87
C LEU A 114 9.84 -4.86 -1.65
N ILE A 115 9.29 -4.78 -0.43
CA ILE A 115 9.96 -5.26 0.78
C ILE A 115 10.19 -6.78 0.73
N VAL A 116 9.25 -7.54 0.15
CA VAL A 116 9.32 -9.00 0.04
C VAL A 116 10.26 -9.46 -1.10
N ASP A 117 10.24 -8.80 -2.25
CA ASP A 117 10.79 -9.32 -3.50
C ASP A 117 12.32 -9.31 -3.61
N LYS A 118 13.01 -8.28 -3.07
CA LYS A 118 14.47 -8.26 -2.78
C LYS A 118 14.94 -6.85 -2.41
N SER A 119 15.70 -6.80 -1.32
CA SER A 119 16.05 -5.65 -0.48
C SER A 119 17.27 -4.82 -0.90
N ASN A 120 17.65 -4.78 -2.19
CA ASN A 120 18.90 -4.10 -2.58
C ASN A 120 18.76 -2.58 -2.78
N SER A 121 17.53 -2.08 -2.94
CA SER A 121 17.20 -0.67 -2.80
C SER A 121 16.35 -0.42 -1.55
N ALA A 122 16.40 -1.35 -0.58
CA ALA A 122 15.54 -1.31 0.58
C ALA A 122 15.79 -0.04 1.36
N GLN A 123 14.68 0.58 1.77
CA GLN A 123 14.65 1.51 2.88
C GLN A 123 15.56 0.98 3.99
N SER A 124 16.52 1.80 4.45
CA SER A 124 17.36 1.40 5.56
C SER A 124 16.48 1.12 6.77
N TRP A 125 16.65 -0.05 7.37
CA TRP A 125 15.92 -0.47 8.55
C TRP A 125 16.80 -0.28 9.77
N ILE A 126 16.22 0.26 10.83
CA ILE A 126 16.79 0.23 12.17
C ILE A 126 15.88 -0.59 13.07
N TYR A 127 16.45 -1.08 14.16
CA TYR A 127 15.69 -1.78 15.18
C TYR A 127 15.72 -1.00 16.49
N SER A 128 14.62 -1.12 17.23
CA SER A 128 14.47 -0.62 18.58
C SER A 128 14.11 -1.79 19.50
N THR A 129 14.60 -1.77 20.74
CA THR A 129 14.30 -2.79 21.73
C THR A 129 13.35 -2.23 22.77
N VAL A 130 12.23 -2.93 22.98
CA VAL A 130 11.22 -2.55 23.96
C VAL A 130 11.70 -2.93 25.36
N LYS A 131 11.63 -1.95 26.26
CA LYS A 131 11.88 -2.13 27.68
C LYS A 131 10.66 -1.69 28.49
N ASP A 132 10.45 -2.34 29.64
CA ASP A 132 9.45 -1.90 30.60
C ASP A 132 9.94 -0.69 31.42
N MET A 133 9.11 -0.23 32.36
CA MET A 133 9.44 0.89 33.24
C MET A 133 10.63 0.62 34.19
N HIS A 134 11.10 -0.63 34.28
CA HIS A 134 12.23 -1.07 35.10
C HIS A 134 13.45 -1.44 34.25
N ASP A 135 13.51 -0.94 33.01
CA ASP A 135 14.59 -1.22 32.04
C ASP A 135 14.75 -2.69 31.62
N LYS A 136 13.77 -3.55 31.93
CA LYS A 136 13.82 -4.96 31.54
C LYS A 136 13.34 -5.14 30.11
N ILE A 137 14.08 -5.93 29.34
CA ILE A 137 13.70 -6.32 27.99
C ILE A 137 12.47 -7.21 28.07
N VAL A 138 11.36 -6.77 27.46
CA VAL A 138 10.09 -7.49 27.49
C VAL A 138 9.62 -7.82 26.08
N PRO A 139 9.15 -9.06 25.82
CA PRO A 139 8.62 -9.42 24.52
C PRO A 139 7.34 -8.63 24.23
N ILE A 140 7.17 -8.25 22.98
CA ILE A 140 6.00 -7.53 22.52
C ILE A 140 4.85 -8.52 22.40
N SER A 141 3.94 -8.48 23.37
CA SER A 141 2.66 -9.19 23.34
C SER A 141 1.55 -8.20 23.02
N ILE A 142 1.31 -7.94 21.74
CA ILE A 142 0.29 -7.01 21.28
C ILE A 142 -0.94 -7.77 20.79
N ASN A 143 -2.13 -7.37 21.22
CA ASN A 143 -3.36 -7.68 20.51
C ASN A 143 -3.41 -6.84 19.22
N PRO A 144 -3.25 -7.44 18.02
CA PRO A 144 -3.09 -6.67 16.80
C PRO A 144 -4.29 -5.76 16.52
N ARG A 145 -5.50 -6.21 16.85
CA ARG A 145 -6.72 -5.44 16.59
C ARG A 145 -6.78 -4.18 17.45
N GLU A 146 -6.47 -4.30 18.73
CA GLU A 146 -6.50 -3.19 19.67
C GLU A 146 -5.40 -2.17 19.37
N PHE A 147 -4.18 -2.64 19.11
CA PHE A 147 -3.07 -1.77 18.71
C PHE A 147 -3.39 -0.98 17.45
N LEU A 148 -3.96 -1.63 16.43
CA LEU A 148 -4.33 -0.94 15.20
C LEU A 148 -5.42 0.10 15.44
N ASN A 149 -6.44 -0.23 16.22
CA ASN A 149 -7.49 0.74 16.57
C ASN A 149 -6.92 1.95 17.31
N ASN A 150 -5.99 1.73 18.25
CA ASN A 150 -5.36 2.80 19.02
C ASN A 150 -4.41 3.64 18.17
N LEU A 151 -3.59 3.00 17.32
CA LEU A 151 -2.71 3.67 16.37
C LEU A 151 -3.52 4.56 15.42
N VAL A 152 -4.58 4.00 14.85
CA VAL A 152 -5.49 4.70 13.96
C VAL A 152 -6.14 5.89 14.66
N LYS A 153 -6.69 5.68 15.87
CA LYS A 153 -7.33 6.72 16.67
C LYS A 153 -6.38 7.90 16.91
N ASN A 154 -5.15 7.62 17.35
CA ASN A 154 -4.17 8.65 17.69
C ASN A 154 -3.58 9.35 16.47
N LEU A 155 -3.34 8.65 15.36
CA LEU A 155 -2.84 9.30 14.14
C LEU A 155 -3.90 10.17 13.48
N SER A 156 -5.16 9.71 13.46
CA SER A 156 -6.25 10.46 12.84
C SER A 156 -6.58 11.77 13.55
N SER A 157 -6.21 11.95 14.82
CA SER A 157 -6.39 13.24 15.50
C SER A 157 -5.36 14.30 15.08
N LEU A 158 -4.23 13.89 14.51
CA LEU A 158 -3.14 14.79 14.16
C LEU A 158 -3.02 15.00 12.64
N TYR A 159 -3.23 13.95 11.86
CA TYR A 159 -2.94 13.94 10.44
C TYR A 159 -4.04 13.27 9.61
N LEU A 160 -4.15 13.70 8.35
CA LEU A 160 -4.79 12.88 7.32
C LEU A 160 -3.85 11.71 6.98
N SER A 161 -4.32 10.48 7.11
CA SER A 161 -3.45 9.31 6.98
C SER A 161 -4.09 8.13 6.26
N TYR A 162 -3.24 7.21 5.83
CA TYR A 162 -3.60 5.90 5.32
C TYR A 162 -2.68 4.84 5.92
N ILE A 163 -3.28 3.80 6.49
CA ILE A 163 -2.54 2.71 7.14
C ILE A 163 -2.87 1.41 6.41
N TYR A 164 -1.83 0.71 5.97
CA TYR A 164 -1.93 -0.59 5.35
C TYR A 164 -1.13 -1.62 6.14
N ILE A 165 -1.70 -2.80 6.36
CA ILE A 165 -1.07 -3.86 7.14
C ILE A 165 -1.02 -5.12 6.30
N CYS A 166 0.13 -5.78 6.31
CA CYS A 166 0.29 -7.09 5.70
C CYS A 166 1.21 -7.97 6.55
N LYS A 167 1.15 -9.28 6.34
CA LYS A 167 2.10 -10.22 6.93
C LYS A 167 3.16 -10.56 5.90
N HIS A 168 4.42 -10.62 6.31
CA HIS A 168 5.48 -11.09 5.43
C HIS A 168 5.23 -12.58 5.11
N PRO A 169 5.31 -13.00 3.83
CA PRO A 169 4.91 -14.36 3.44
C PRO A 169 5.85 -15.46 3.94
N LYS A 170 7.09 -15.10 4.32
CA LYS A 170 8.13 -16.05 4.75
C LYS A 170 8.65 -15.81 6.17
N LEU A 171 8.39 -14.64 6.75
CA LEU A 171 8.97 -14.23 8.03
C LEU A 171 7.80 -13.96 9.00
N PRO A 172 7.97 -14.24 10.30
CA PRO A 172 6.92 -14.00 11.30
C PRO A 172 6.82 -12.52 11.68
N ILE A 173 6.68 -11.65 10.66
CA ILE A 173 6.67 -10.20 10.79
C ILE A 173 5.33 -9.66 10.28
N ILE A 174 4.73 -8.78 11.08
CA ILE A 174 3.62 -7.94 10.66
C ILE A 174 4.21 -6.62 10.18
N LEU A 175 4.01 -6.30 8.90
CA LEU A 175 4.42 -5.04 8.30
C LEU A 175 3.24 -4.06 8.32
N ILE A 176 3.51 -2.86 8.82
CA ILE A 176 2.57 -1.75 8.91
C ILE A 176 3.18 -0.60 8.11
N ARG A 177 2.48 -0.18 7.07
CA ARG A 177 2.81 0.96 6.23
C ARG A 177 1.90 2.12 6.63
N ILE A 178 2.48 3.21 7.07
CA ILE A 178 1.78 4.43 7.47
C ILE A 178 2.17 5.51 6.46
N GLN A 179 1.16 6.11 5.82
CA GLN A 179 1.35 7.23 4.92
C GLN A 179 0.54 8.40 5.44
N VAL A 180 1.22 9.52 5.63
CA VAL A 180 0.62 10.78 6.09
C VAL A 180 0.49 11.72 4.91
N PHE A 181 -0.53 12.55 4.96
CA PHE A 181 -0.85 13.53 3.94
C PHE A 181 -1.12 14.89 4.58
N ASP A 182 -0.65 15.94 3.91
CA ASP A 182 -0.93 17.31 4.31
C ASP A 182 -2.00 17.94 3.42
N LEU A 183 -2.83 18.75 4.05
CA LEU A 183 -3.79 19.64 3.42
C LEU A 183 -3.12 21.00 3.17
N ASN A 184 -2.02 21.04 2.41
CA ASN A 184 -1.32 22.28 2.11
C ASN A 184 -0.89 22.33 0.65
N GLY A 185 -1.14 23.47 0.01
CA GLY A 185 -0.68 23.83 -1.33
C GLY A 185 -1.83 24.18 -2.26
N MET A 186 -2.20 25.46 -2.31
CA MET A 186 -2.86 26.03 -3.49
C MET A 186 -1.95 25.73 -4.69
N ASP A 187 -2.29 24.70 -5.45
CA ASP A 187 -1.73 24.55 -6.78
C ASP A 187 -2.39 25.60 -7.69
N ILE A 188 -1.76 25.95 -8.81
CA ILE A 188 -2.20 26.98 -9.77
C ILE A 188 -3.63 26.71 -10.31
N THR A 189 -4.20 25.56 -9.98
CA THR A 189 -5.50 25.04 -10.43
C THR A 189 -6.66 25.24 -9.44
N GLU A 190 -6.49 25.99 -8.34
CA GLU A 190 -7.53 26.33 -7.34
C GLU A 190 -8.24 25.14 -6.68
N LYS A 191 -7.72 23.92 -6.83
CA LYS A 191 -8.30 22.71 -6.21
C LYS A 191 -7.48 22.32 -4.98
N PRO A 192 -8.13 21.95 -3.87
CA PRO A 192 -7.43 21.44 -2.70
C PRO A 192 -6.66 20.17 -3.10
N HIS A 193 -5.33 20.26 -3.04
CA HIS A 193 -4.43 19.15 -3.32
C HIS A 193 -3.97 18.52 -2.01
N ILE A 194 -4.00 17.19 -1.96
CA ILE A 194 -3.51 16.43 -0.81
C ILE A 194 -2.08 16.00 -1.15
N ILE A 195 -1.09 16.61 -0.50
CA ILE A 195 0.32 16.25 -0.69
C ILE A 195 0.63 15.00 0.11
N SER A 196 1.27 14.02 -0.53
CA SER A 196 1.69 12.78 0.10
C SER A 196 3.12 12.88 0.62
N HIS A 197 3.32 12.55 1.89
CA HIS A 197 4.65 12.29 2.44
C HIS A 197 5.15 10.89 2.08
N LYS A 198 6.45 10.65 2.28
CA LYS A 198 7.05 9.32 2.13
C LYS A 198 6.43 8.37 3.15
N ALA A 199 6.06 7.17 2.71
CA ALA A 199 5.51 6.16 3.60
C ALA A 199 6.55 5.70 4.63
N TYR A 200 6.12 5.63 5.88
CA TYR A 200 6.86 5.07 7.00
C TYR A 200 6.49 3.60 7.18
N PHE A 201 7.48 2.75 7.41
CA PHE A 201 7.27 1.32 7.60
C PHE A 201 7.66 0.91 9.01
N PHE A 202 6.84 0.04 9.58
CA PHE A 202 7.01 -0.53 10.91
C PHE A 202 6.82 -2.05 10.83
N GLY A 203 7.72 -2.81 11.43
CA GLY A 203 7.71 -4.25 11.46
C GLY A 203 7.69 -4.77 12.89
N ILE A 204 6.64 -5.53 13.22
CA ILE A 204 6.48 -6.17 14.53
C ILE A 204 6.80 -7.66 14.37
N PHE A 205 7.79 -8.12 15.13
CA PHE A 205 8.09 -9.53 15.30
C PHE A 205 7.24 -10.08 16.43
N VAL A 206 6.47 -11.13 16.16
CA VAL A 206 5.63 -11.76 17.18
C VAL A 206 6.53 -12.38 18.27
N ASN A 207 6.22 -12.12 19.54
CA ASN A 207 6.95 -12.63 20.72
C ASN A 207 8.44 -12.23 20.78
N SER A 208 8.80 -11.11 20.16
CA SER A 208 10.15 -10.55 20.21
C SER A 208 10.11 -9.20 20.94
N PRO A 209 11.15 -8.83 21.69
CA PRO A 209 11.28 -7.48 22.24
C PRO A 209 11.72 -6.45 21.17
N HIS A 210 12.04 -6.90 19.96
CA HIS A 210 12.55 -6.04 18.91
C HIS A 210 11.44 -5.60 17.94
N VAL A 211 11.50 -4.32 17.59
CA VAL A 211 10.72 -3.70 16.52
C VAL A 211 11.70 -3.25 15.44
N VAL A 212 11.33 -3.40 14.17
CA VAL A 212 12.06 -2.74 13.08
C VAL A 212 11.24 -1.62 12.47
N HIS A 213 11.90 -0.56 12.04
CA HIS A 213 11.24 0.54 11.36
C HIS A 213 12.15 1.20 10.35
N SER A 214 11.55 1.88 9.39
CA SER A 214 12.30 2.66 8.40
C SER A 214 13.07 3.79 9.08
N ILE A 215 14.32 4.01 8.67
CA ILE A 215 15.05 5.24 8.99
C ILE A 215 14.34 6.39 8.27
N ASN A 216 13.76 7.29 9.04
CA ASN A 216 13.31 8.59 8.55
C ASN A 216 13.84 9.63 9.53
N ASN A 217 14.84 10.39 9.10
CA ASN A 217 15.38 11.52 9.86
C ASN A 217 14.51 12.78 9.71
N ASP A 218 13.52 12.75 8.83
CA ASP A 218 12.51 13.78 8.74
C ASP A 218 11.63 13.66 9.98
N ALA A 219 11.98 14.45 11.00
CA ALA A 219 11.05 14.78 12.06
C ALA A 219 9.77 15.27 11.36
N MET A 220 8.66 14.53 11.52
CA MET A 220 7.31 15.05 11.22
C MET A 220 6.92 16.13 12.24
N VAL A 221 7.87 16.96 12.62
CA VAL A 221 7.72 18.11 13.52
C VAL A 221 7.55 19.29 12.58
N HIS A 222 6.31 19.74 12.48
CA HIS A 222 5.99 21.05 11.93
C HIS A 222 6.85 22.10 12.64
N GLY A 223 7.64 22.84 11.85
CA GLY A 223 8.00 24.21 12.20
C GLY A 223 6.85 25.15 11.87
#